data_AF-A0A820JUS4-F1
#
_entry.id   AF-A0A820JUS4-F1
#
_cell.length_a   1.000
_cell.length_b   1.000
_cell.length_c   1.000
_cell.angle_alpha   90.00
_cell.angle_beta   90.00
_cell.angle_gamma   90.00
#
_symmetry.space_group_name_H-M   'P 1'
#
loop_
_entity.id
_entity.type
_entity.pdbx_description
1 polymer ?
#
loop_
_entity_poly.entity_id
_entity_poly.type
_entity_poly.pdbx_seq_one_letter_code
_entity_poly.pdbx_strand_id
1 'polypeptide(L)'
;TAHAIAGFVEYIIKKTTGAGDDVHVSRLFLYYNSRREDLEHQKEEEGTKNKKNNKTVSDAGAPIVAAIEALKKKGFCSESDWPYDEKNVNNKPFKPCYRSAKQTEKLQALKVNSDLNEMRSCLAQGFPIIFGLDLYESFGEAGYNGGAVPMPKLKKPPSAS
;
A
#
# COMPACT_ATOMS: atom_id res chain seq x y z
N THR A 1 4.48 1.88 1.43
CA THR A 1 3.07 1.44 1.30
C THR A 1 2.79 0.63 0.03
N ALA A 2 3.08 1.13 -1.17
CA ALA A 2 2.66 0.47 -2.42
C ALA A 2 3.23 -0.94 -2.62
N HIS A 3 4.48 -1.20 -2.20
CA HIS A 3 5.08 -2.54 -2.24
C HIS A 3 4.30 -3.57 -1.43
N ALA A 4 3.90 -3.22 -0.20
CA ALA A 4 3.14 -4.12 0.66
C ALA A 4 1.76 -4.45 0.08
N ILE A 5 1.11 -3.47 -0.55
CA ILE A 5 -0.21 -3.67 -1.17
C ILE A 5 -0.10 -4.47 -2.45
N ALA A 6 0.92 -4.24 -3.27
CA ALA A 6 1.18 -5.06 -4.45
C ALA A 6 1.33 -6.54 -4.04
N GLY A 7 2.18 -6.84 -3.06
CA GLY A 7 2.36 -8.21 -2.56
C GLY A 7 1.07 -8.82 -1.98
N PHE A 8 0.27 -8.03 -1.26
CA PHE A 8 -1.04 -8.47 -0.76
C PHE A 8 -2.02 -8.81 -1.89
N VAL A 9 -2.10 -7.97 -2.91
CA VAL A 9 -2.98 -8.19 -4.07
C VAL A 9 -2.51 -9.41 -4.88
N GLU A 10 -1.21 -9.50 -5.17
CA GLU A 10 -0.62 -10.62 -5.89
C GLU A 10 -0.85 -11.94 -5.16
N TYR A 11 -0.68 -11.96 -3.83
CA TYR A 11 -1.00 -13.13 -3.00
C TYR A 11 -2.47 -13.54 -3.14
N ILE A 12 -3.40 -12.59 -3.06
CA ILE A 12 -4.84 -12.88 -3.19
C ILE A 12 -5.17 -13.42 -4.58
N ILE A 13 -4.60 -12.86 -5.64
CA ILE A 13 -4.81 -13.35 -7.01
C ILE A 13 -4.32 -14.80 -7.10
N LYS A 14 -3.07 -15.07 -6.73
CA LYS A 14 -2.48 -16.41 -6.75
C LYS A 14 -3.36 -17.41 -5.98
N LYS A 15 -3.81 -17.05 -4.77
CA LYS A 15 -4.66 -17.91 -3.93
C LYS A 15 -6.04 -18.17 -4.52
N THR A 16 -6.66 -17.19 -5.19
CA THR A 16 -8.05 -17.29 -5.65
C THR A 16 -8.21 -17.83 -7.06
N THR A 17 -7.23 -17.61 -7.94
CA THR A 17 -7.28 -18.02 -9.34
C THR A 17 -6.37 -19.20 -9.65
N GLY A 18 -5.45 -19.56 -8.74
CA GLY A 18 -4.39 -20.52 -9.03
C GLY A 18 -3.37 -20.01 -10.05
N ALA A 19 -3.34 -18.70 -10.31
CA ALA A 19 -2.36 -18.10 -11.20
C ALA A 19 -0.93 -18.35 -10.70
N GLY A 20 -0.03 -18.59 -11.64
CA GLY A 20 1.40 -18.78 -11.38
C GLY A 20 2.11 -17.50 -10.94
N ASP A 21 3.44 -17.54 -10.93
CA ASP A 21 4.25 -16.46 -10.37
C ASP A 21 4.28 -15.17 -11.18
N ASP A 22 3.82 -15.19 -12.44
CA ASP A 22 3.85 -14.05 -13.38
C ASP A 22 2.75 -12.98 -13.13
N VAL A 23 2.08 -13.03 -11.98
CA VAL A 23 1.11 -11.99 -11.62
C VAL A 23 1.85 -10.81 -10.99
N HIS A 24 1.98 -9.73 -11.76
CA HIS A 24 2.57 -8.47 -11.31
C HIS A 24 1.59 -7.32 -11.45
N VAL A 25 1.28 -6.66 -10.34
CA VAL A 25 0.40 -5.49 -10.30
C VAL A 25 1.19 -4.20 -10.29
N SER A 26 0.68 -3.15 -10.94
CA SER A 26 1.38 -1.88 -11.04
C SER A 26 1.52 -1.19 -9.68
N ARG A 27 2.76 -1.16 -9.18
CA ARG A 27 3.07 -0.46 -7.92
C ARG A 27 2.82 1.03 -8.04
N LEU A 28 3.14 1.64 -9.19
CA LEU A 28 2.91 3.08 -9.40
C LEU A 28 1.43 3.42 -9.50
N PHE A 29 0.61 2.56 -10.11
CA PHE A 29 -0.83 2.76 -10.15
C PHE A 29 -1.41 2.74 -8.74
N LEU A 30 -1.05 1.73 -7.95
CA LEU A 30 -1.45 1.64 -6.54
C LEU A 30 -0.95 2.86 -5.76
N TYR A 31 0.30 3.23 -5.92
CA TYR A 31 0.92 4.33 -5.17
C TYR A 31 0.30 5.69 -5.47
N TYR A 32 0.09 6.00 -6.75
CA TYR A 32 -0.54 7.25 -7.17
C TYR A 32 -1.97 7.35 -6.63
N ASN A 33 -2.77 6.30 -6.78
CA ASN A 33 -4.16 6.32 -6.34
C ASN A 33 -4.29 6.36 -4.80
N SER A 34 -3.37 5.73 -4.07
CA SER A 34 -3.31 5.81 -2.61
C SER A 34 -3.10 7.24 -2.11
N ARG A 35 -2.15 7.96 -2.72
CA ARG A 35 -1.85 9.37 -2.38
C ARG A 35 -2.97 10.30 -2.81
N ARG A 36 -3.59 10.01 -3.94
CA ARG A 36 -4.80 10.72 -4.34
C ARG A 36 -5.91 10.58 -3.33
N GLU A 37 -6.16 9.38 -2.85
CA GLU A 37 -7.20 9.12 -1.84
C GLU A 37 -6.90 9.85 -0.52
N ASP A 38 -5.63 9.78 -0.07
CA ASP A 38 -5.18 10.51 1.11
C ASP A 38 -5.39 12.03 0.99
N LEU A 39 -5.09 12.60 -0.18
CA LEU A 39 -5.37 14.01 -0.46
C LEU A 39 -6.86 14.35 -0.42
N GLU A 40 -7.74 13.45 -0.88
CA GLU A 40 -9.19 13.67 -0.77
C GLU A 40 -9.66 13.62 0.70
N HIS A 41 -9.09 12.74 1.53
CA HIS A 41 -9.36 12.70 2.97
C HIS A 41 -8.91 13.98 3.68
N GLN A 42 -7.70 14.45 3.40
CA GLN A 42 -7.22 15.72 3.96
C GLN A 42 -8.13 16.89 3.58
N LYS A 43 -8.61 16.94 2.33
CA LYS A 43 -9.57 17.97 1.90
C LYS A 43 -10.93 17.87 2.59
N GLU A 44 -11.35 16.66 2.95
CA GLU A 44 -12.56 16.42 3.74
C GLU A 44 -12.41 17.01 5.14
N GLU A 45 -11.35 16.63 5.84
CA GLU A 45 -11.05 17.04 7.21
C GLU A 45 -10.85 18.55 7.32
N GLU A 46 -10.15 19.16 6.35
CA GLU A 46 -9.93 20.60 6.29
C GLU A 46 -11.20 21.39 5.85
N GLY A 47 -12.29 20.71 5.47
CA GLY A 47 -13.50 21.35 4.94
C GLY A 47 -13.27 22.07 3.60
N THR A 48 -12.29 21.62 2.80
CA THR A 48 -11.87 22.26 1.54
C THR A 48 -12.25 21.49 0.28
N LYS A 49 -13.08 20.43 0.38
CA LYS A 49 -13.57 19.63 -0.77
C LYS A 49 -14.05 20.45 -1.97
N ASN A 50 -14.76 21.56 -1.72
CA ASN A 50 -15.33 22.42 -2.77
C ASN A 50 -14.43 23.60 -3.15
N LYS A 51 -13.29 23.79 -2.48
CA LYS A 51 -12.33 24.84 -2.83
C LYS A 51 -11.42 24.33 -3.94
N LYS A 52 -11.20 25.13 -4.98
CA LYS A 52 -10.12 24.91 -5.95
C LYS A 52 -8.77 25.11 -5.26
N ASN A 53 -8.30 24.10 -4.54
CA ASN A 53 -6.94 24.05 -4.02
C ASN A 53 -6.04 23.31 -5.02
N ASN A 54 -4.90 23.90 -5.35
CA ASN A 54 -3.91 23.33 -6.29
C ASN A 54 -3.09 22.18 -5.68
N LYS A 55 -3.60 21.47 -4.67
CA LYS A 55 -2.89 20.37 -4.01
C LYS A 55 -2.80 19.22 -5.02
N THR A 56 -1.59 18.98 -5.51
CA THR A 56 -1.26 17.91 -6.45
C THR A 56 -0.67 16.71 -5.72
N VAL A 57 -0.67 15.56 -6.37
CA VAL A 57 0.00 14.36 -5.85
C VAL A 57 1.51 14.61 -5.83
N SER A 58 2.12 14.43 -4.66
CA SER A 58 3.57 14.48 -4.44
C SER A 58 4.09 13.16 -3.89
N ASP A 59 5.40 12.97 -3.89
CA ASP A 59 6.01 11.77 -3.32
C ASP A 59 6.17 11.91 -1.80
N ALA A 60 5.10 11.60 -1.07
CA ALA A 60 5.02 11.78 0.39
C ALA A 60 4.58 10.52 1.14
N GLY A 61 4.62 9.36 0.49
CA GLY A 61 3.98 8.15 1.03
C GLY A 61 2.45 8.25 1.06
N ALA A 62 1.80 7.22 1.59
CA ALA A 62 0.37 7.24 1.86
C ALA A 62 0.04 6.30 3.03
N PRO A 63 -0.96 6.62 3.87
CA PRO A 63 -1.46 5.70 4.88
C PRO A 63 -1.97 4.40 4.26
N ILE A 64 -1.82 3.28 4.97
CA ILE A 64 -2.32 1.96 4.51
C ILE A 64 -3.84 2.00 4.29
N VAL A 65 -4.58 2.71 5.14
CA VAL A 65 -6.04 2.85 5.02
C VAL A 65 -6.42 3.53 3.70
N ALA A 66 -5.83 4.69 3.39
CA ALA A 66 -6.07 5.39 2.12
C ALA A 66 -5.75 4.50 0.91
N ALA A 67 -4.70 3.69 1.03
CA ALA A 67 -4.27 2.81 -0.03
C ALA A 67 -5.20 1.58 -0.24
N ILE A 68 -5.73 1.00 0.85
CA ILE A 68 -6.78 -0.03 0.79
C ILE A 68 -8.07 0.54 0.19
N GLU A 69 -8.44 1.76 0.58
CA GLU A 69 -9.63 2.42 0.03
C GLU A 69 -9.47 2.73 -1.45
N ALA A 70 -8.32 3.26 -1.87
CA ALA A 70 -8.01 3.48 -3.27
C ALA A 70 -8.11 2.17 -4.08
N LEU A 71 -7.54 1.08 -3.55
CA LEU A 71 -7.62 -0.25 -4.15
C LEU A 71 -9.08 -0.73 -4.28
N LYS A 72 -9.92 -0.55 -3.26
CA LYS A 72 -11.35 -0.89 -3.31
C LYS A 72 -12.12 -0.03 -4.33
N LYS A 73 -11.78 1.26 -4.44
CA LYS A 73 -12.49 2.25 -5.28
C LYS A 73 -12.03 2.25 -6.74
N LYS A 74 -10.84 1.74 -7.03
CA LYS A 74 -10.19 1.83 -8.35
C LYS A 74 -9.70 0.51 -8.91
N GLY A 75 -9.57 -0.52 -8.07
CA GLY A 75 -8.91 -1.78 -8.42
C GLY A 75 -7.40 -1.62 -8.59
N PHE A 76 -6.83 -2.47 -9.44
CA PHE A 76 -5.41 -2.49 -9.80
C PHE A 76 -5.22 -2.82 -11.28
N CYS A 77 -4.19 -2.26 -11.92
CA CYS A 77 -3.77 -2.69 -13.25
C CYS A 77 -2.49 -3.54 -13.18
N SER A 78 -2.14 -4.18 -14.29
CA SER A 78 -0.88 -4.94 -14.38
C SER A 78 0.34 -4.00 -14.40
N GLU A 79 1.50 -4.48 -13.98
CA GLU A 79 2.76 -3.75 -14.12
C GLU A 79 3.08 -3.49 -15.61
N SER A 80 2.64 -4.35 -16.53
CA SER A 80 2.76 -4.11 -17.98
C SER A 80 1.90 -2.93 -18.47
N ASP A 81 0.74 -2.67 -17.88
CA ASP A 81 -0.12 -1.54 -18.25
C ASP A 81 0.43 -0.20 -17.76
N TRP A 82 1.14 -0.22 -16.63
CA TRP A 82 1.74 0.98 -16.02
C TRP A 82 3.06 0.61 -15.32
N PRO A 83 4.17 0.52 -16.09
CA PRO A 83 5.46 0.08 -15.58
C PRO A 83 6.04 1.04 -14.54
N TYR A 84 6.87 0.50 -13.66
CA TYR A 84 7.64 1.33 -12.75
C TYR A 84 8.66 2.20 -13.51
N ASP A 85 8.40 3.50 -13.52
CA ASP A 85 9.31 4.55 -13.97
C ASP A 85 9.25 5.70 -12.96
N GLU A 86 10.39 6.04 -12.34
CA GLU A 86 10.49 7.10 -11.33
C GLU A 86 9.94 8.44 -11.81
N LYS A 87 10.08 8.74 -13.12
CA LYS A 87 9.56 9.97 -13.72
C LYS A 87 8.04 10.04 -13.69
N ASN A 88 7.37 8.91 -13.53
CA ASN A 88 5.93 8.78 -13.50
C ASN A 88 5.35 8.68 -12.08
N VAL A 89 6.18 8.79 -11.03
CA VAL A 89 5.73 8.67 -9.63
C VAL A 89 4.56 9.61 -9.33
N ASN A 90 4.62 10.86 -9.78
CA ASN A 90 3.53 11.83 -9.53
C ASN A 90 2.55 11.95 -10.69
N ASN A 91 2.76 11.19 -11.77
CA ASN A 91 1.94 11.28 -12.97
C ASN A 91 0.70 10.43 -12.83
N LYS A 92 -0.43 10.99 -13.25
CA LYS A 92 -1.68 10.24 -13.30
C LYS A 92 -1.55 9.09 -14.30
N PRO A 93 -1.84 7.83 -13.90
CA PRO A 93 -1.89 6.72 -14.84
C PRO A 93 -2.85 6.98 -16.00
N PHE A 94 -2.55 6.38 -17.15
CA PHE A 94 -3.38 6.56 -18.32
C PHE A 94 -4.80 5.99 -18.14
N LYS A 95 -5.76 6.53 -18.90
CA LYS A 95 -7.16 6.06 -18.87
C LYS A 95 -7.30 4.53 -19.07
N PRO A 96 -6.52 3.86 -19.96
CA PRO A 96 -6.58 2.42 -20.10
C PRO A 96 -6.26 1.64 -18.81
N CYS A 97 -5.32 2.10 -17.99
CA CYS A 97 -4.98 1.47 -16.70
C CYS A 97 -6.20 1.46 -15.75
N TYR A 98 -6.95 2.56 -15.71
CA TYR A 98 -8.19 2.62 -14.92
C TYR A 98 -9.31 1.74 -15.49
N ARG A 99 -9.32 1.52 -16.82
CA ARG A 99 -10.32 0.65 -17.45
C ARG A 99 -10.03 -0.83 -17.14
N SER A 100 -8.77 -1.27 -17.17
CA SER A 100 -8.41 -2.62 -16.74
C SER A 100 -8.64 -2.80 -15.24
N ALA A 101 -8.29 -1.80 -14.43
CA ALA A 101 -8.42 -1.87 -12.98
C ALA A 101 -9.86 -2.03 -12.47
N LYS A 102 -10.86 -1.45 -13.14
CA LYS A 102 -12.28 -1.64 -12.79
C LYS A 102 -12.73 -3.11 -12.77
N GLN A 103 -12.08 -3.97 -13.55
CA GLN A 103 -12.44 -5.38 -13.61
C GLN A 103 -12.03 -6.15 -12.34
N THR A 104 -11.23 -5.53 -11.47
CA THR A 104 -10.61 -6.18 -10.31
C THR A 104 -11.14 -5.70 -8.95
N GLU A 105 -12.19 -4.86 -8.92
CA GLU A 105 -12.75 -4.16 -7.74
C GLU A 105 -13.45 -5.06 -6.67
N LYS A 106 -13.09 -6.35 -6.56
CA LYS A 106 -13.77 -7.31 -5.66
C LYS A 106 -13.07 -7.53 -4.32
N LEU A 107 -12.11 -6.67 -3.96
CA LEU A 107 -11.30 -6.89 -2.78
C LEU A 107 -11.99 -6.43 -1.50
N GLN A 108 -11.97 -7.28 -0.48
CA GLN A 108 -12.37 -6.93 0.88
C GLN A 108 -11.15 -6.92 1.78
N ALA A 109 -11.08 -5.92 2.65
CA ALA A 109 -10.04 -5.80 3.66
C ALA A 109 -10.73 -5.49 5.00
N LEU A 110 -10.27 -6.16 6.06
CA LEU A 110 -10.75 -5.99 7.41
C LEU A 110 -9.59 -5.47 8.28
N LYS A 111 -9.94 -4.64 9.26
CA LYS A 111 -8.98 -4.20 10.26
C LYS A 111 -8.73 -5.36 11.23
N VAL A 112 -7.47 -5.73 11.39
CA VAL A 112 -6.99 -6.63 12.45
C VAL A 112 -6.48 -5.77 13.59
N ASN A 113 -6.84 -6.07 14.83
CA ASN A 113 -6.30 -5.29 15.95
C ASN A 113 -4.82 -5.60 16.15
N SER A 114 -4.11 -4.70 16.82
CA SER A 114 -2.71 -4.91 17.23
C SER A 114 -2.62 -5.89 18.40
N ASP A 115 -3.22 -7.07 18.24
CA ASP A 115 -3.22 -8.19 19.16
C ASP A 115 -2.57 -9.41 18.48
N LEU A 116 -1.60 -10.02 19.16
CA LEU A 116 -0.82 -11.12 18.57
C LEU A 116 -1.67 -12.36 18.29
N ASN A 117 -2.71 -12.63 19.09
CA ASN A 117 -3.57 -13.80 18.86
C ASN A 117 -4.48 -13.57 17.66
N GLU A 118 -5.03 -12.36 17.51
CA GLU A 118 -5.79 -11.98 16.31
C GLU A 118 -4.94 -12.08 15.04
N MET A 119 -3.72 -11.53 15.07
CA MET A 119 -2.80 -11.60 13.93
C MET A 119 -2.44 -13.05 13.58
N ARG A 120 -2.11 -13.88 14.57
CA ARG A 120 -1.83 -15.32 14.37
C ARG A 120 -3.04 -16.05 13.80
N SER A 121 -4.23 -15.80 14.33
CA SER A 121 -5.48 -16.41 13.87
C SER A 121 -5.80 -16.04 12.42
N CYS A 122 -5.63 -14.77 12.04
CA CYS A 122 -5.83 -14.29 10.69
C CYS A 122 -4.88 -14.97 9.69
N LEU A 123 -3.60 -15.08 10.04
CA LEU A 123 -2.60 -15.80 9.24
C LEU A 123 -2.89 -17.31 9.17
N ALA A 124 -3.32 -17.93 10.27
CA ALA A 124 -3.66 -19.37 10.31
C ALA A 124 -4.87 -19.70 9.41
N GLN A 125 -5.81 -18.77 9.25
CA GLN A 125 -6.91 -18.87 8.29
C GLN A 125 -6.47 -18.60 6.83
N GLY A 126 -5.19 -18.27 6.63
CA GLY A 126 -4.58 -18.02 5.33
C GLY A 126 -4.89 -16.63 4.77
N PHE A 127 -5.27 -15.67 5.60
CA PHE A 127 -5.46 -14.28 5.16
C PHE A 127 -4.15 -13.50 5.39
N PRO A 128 -3.65 -12.80 4.35
CA PRO A 128 -2.46 -11.95 4.51
C PRO A 128 -2.80 -10.69 5.31
N ILE A 129 -1.81 -10.15 6.01
CA ILE A 129 -1.93 -8.92 6.81
C ILE A 129 -0.97 -7.87 6.25
N ILE A 130 -1.46 -6.64 6.09
CA ILE A 130 -0.64 -5.46 5.84
C ILE A 130 -0.61 -4.62 7.13
N PHE A 131 0.58 -4.25 7.58
CA PHE A 131 0.76 -3.37 8.74
C PHE A 131 1.93 -2.40 8.50
N GLY A 132 1.94 -1.31 9.27
CA GLY A 132 3.05 -0.37 9.34
C GLY A 132 3.89 -0.65 10.59
N LEU A 133 5.18 -0.38 10.52
CA LEU A 133 6.08 -0.46 11.65
C LEU A 133 6.99 0.76 11.69
N ASP A 134 7.34 1.20 12.90
CA ASP A 134 8.37 2.22 13.08
C ASP A 134 9.75 1.58 12.90
N LEU A 135 10.55 2.17 12.03
CA LEU A 135 11.91 1.72 11.76
C LEU A 135 12.91 2.48 12.64
N TYR A 136 13.83 1.73 13.24
CA TYR A 136 14.95 2.25 14.02
C TYR A 136 16.26 1.79 13.40
N GLU A 137 17.39 2.39 13.78
CA GLU A 137 18.73 2.00 13.29
C GLU A 137 19.02 0.49 13.48
N SER A 138 18.47 -0.12 14.53
CA SER A 138 18.61 -1.56 14.81
C SER A 138 18.05 -2.46 13.70
N PHE A 139 17.16 -1.96 12.85
CA PHE A 139 16.65 -2.71 11.69
C PHE A 139 17.76 -3.06 10.69
N GLY A 140 18.79 -2.22 10.57
CA GLY A 140 19.95 -2.48 9.72
C GLY A 140 20.84 -3.63 10.23
N GLU A 141 20.76 -3.96 11.52
CA GLU A 141 21.54 -5.05 12.12
C GLU A 141 20.98 -6.43 11.79
N ALA A 142 19.74 -6.51 11.29
CA ALA A 142 19.06 -7.78 10.99
C ALA A 142 19.81 -8.63 9.96
N GLY A 143 20.51 -8.00 9.01
CA GLY A 143 21.30 -8.70 7.98
C GLY A 143 22.45 -9.55 8.55
N TYR A 144 22.95 -9.20 9.73
CA TYR A 144 24.06 -9.90 10.39
C TYR A 144 23.57 -10.88 11.48
N ASN A 145 22.31 -10.78 11.90
CA ASN A 145 21.71 -11.57 12.99
C ASN A 145 20.69 -12.61 12.49
N GLY A 146 20.90 -13.17 11.29
CA GLY A 146 20.02 -14.21 10.73
C GLY A 146 18.57 -13.74 10.52
N GLY A 147 18.36 -12.44 10.30
CA GLY A 147 17.04 -11.83 10.10
C GLY A 147 16.34 -11.37 11.39
N ALA A 148 16.92 -11.61 12.57
CA ALA A 148 16.37 -11.10 13.83
C ALA A 148 16.70 -9.61 14.00
N VAL A 149 15.66 -8.77 14.06
CA VAL A 149 15.78 -7.35 14.39
C VAL A 149 15.87 -7.20 15.91
N PRO A 150 16.98 -6.69 16.48
CA PRO A 150 17.04 -6.41 17.90
C PRO A 150 16.14 -5.24 18.27
N MET A 151 15.57 -5.30 19.48
CA MET A 151 14.75 -4.21 20.01
C MET A 151 15.56 -2.91 20.05
N PRO A 152 14.96 -1.77 19.65
CA PRO A 152 15.67 -0.50 19.60
C PRO A 152 16.12 -0.07 21.00
N LYS A 153 17.38 0.37 21.10
CA LYS A 153 17.91 1.01 22.32
C LYS A 153 17.33 2.44 22.37
N LEU A 154 16.22 2.62 23.07
CA LEU A 154 15.54 3.92 23.19
C LEU A 154 16.44 4.95 23.89
N LYS A 155 17.21 5.72 23.12
CA LYS A 155 17.86 6.97 23.58
C LYS A 155 17.40 8.22 22.81
N LYS A 156 16.62 8.06 21.73
CA LYS A 156 15.97 9.15 20.98
C LYS A 156 14.70 8.66 20.28
N PRO A 157 13.64 9.49 20.17
CA PRO A 157 12.47 9.17 19.36
C PRO A 157 12.83 9.08 17.86
N PRO A 158 12.06 8.34 17.05
CA PRO A 158 12.37 8.10 15.64
C PRO A 158 12.42 9.40 14.84
N SER A 159 13.36 9.48 13.88
CA SER A 159 13.40 10.57 12.92
C SER A 159 12.24 10.43 11.93
N ALA A 160 11.32 11.39 11.95
CA ALA A 160 10.28 11.48 10.93
C ALA A 160 10.94 11.65 9.55
N SER A 161 10.56 10.79 8.60
CA SER A 161 10.85 10.93 7.16
C SER A 161 9.63 11.50 6.46
#